data_AF-A0A931ZEL8-F1
#
_entry.id   AF-A0A931ZEL8-F1
#
_cell.length_a   1.000
_cell.length_b   1.000
_cell.length_c   1.000
_cell.angle_alpha   90.00
_cell.angle_beta   90.00
_cell.angle_gamma   90.00
#
_symmetry.space_group_name_H-M   'P 1'
#
loop_
_entity.id
_entity.type
_entity.pdbx_description
1 polymer ?
#
loop_
_entity_poly.entity_id
_entity_poly.type
_entity_poly.pdbx_seq_one_letter_code
_entity_poly.pdbx_strand_id
1 'polypeptide(L)'
;MITEKDVKHIAELARIRLSEKEVEKFQQELGKILAFVEKLNEVPTSQVEPLTGGILRQAQDRLSVTRSDEEPSGEHERLRSEEIREDLVRKAPEQEAGFVKVKAVFERE
;
A
#
# COMPACT_ATOMS: atom_id res chain seq x y z
N MET A 1 23.69 -4.12 9.48
CA MET A 1 22.87 -5.01 10.34
C MET A 1 21.68 -4.21 10.84
N ILE A 2 20.46 -4.74 10.70
CA ILE A 2 19.24 -4.04 11.11
C ILE A 2 19.11 -4.04 12.64
N THR A 3 18.72 -2.90 13.22
CA THR A 3 18.51 -2.75 14.67
C THR A 3 17.04 -2.96 15.04
N GLU A 4 16.74 -3.23 16.31
CA GLU A 4 15.36 -3.28 16.80
C GLU A 4 14.59 -1.98 16.55
N LYS A 5 15.30 -0.83 16.62
CA LYS A 5 14.72 0.48 16.31
C LYS A 5 14.25 0.54 14.86
N ASP A 6 15.04 0.00 13.93
CA ASP A 6 14.68 -0.04 12.51
C ASP A 6 13.45 -0.94 12.29
N VAL A 7 13.39 -2.09 12.96
CA VAL A 7 12.23 -2.99 12.90
C VAL A 7 10.97 -2.31 13.42
N LYS A 8 11.06 -1.64 14.59
CA LYS A 8 9.95 -0.87 15.16
C LYS A 8 9.51 0.26 14.22
N HIS A 9 10.46 0.95 13.58
CA HIS A 9 10.17 2.02 12.64
C HIS A 9 9.48 1.52 11.37
N ILE A 10 9.94 0.41 10.78
CA ILE A 10 9.29 -0.21 9.62
C ILE A 10 7.88 -0.67 9.98
N ALA A 11 7.70 -1.27 11.16
CA ALA A 11 6.39 -1.71 11.64
C ALA A 11 5.43 -0.52 11.80
N GLU A 12 5.91 0.62 12.31
CA GLU A 12 5.13 1.85 12.40
C GLU A 12 4.68 2.37 11.03
N LEU A 13 5.60 2.41 10.06
CA LEU A 13 5.28 2.80 8.67
C LEU A 13 4.25 1.87 8.03
N ALA A 14 4.34 0.56 8.30
CA ALA A 14 3.41 -0.45 7.82
C ALA A 14 2.10 -0.53 8.64
N ARG A 15 1.96 0.26 9.71
CA ARG A 15 0.83 0.22 10.68
C ARG A 15 0.62 -1.16 11.32
N ILE A 16 1.71 -1.91 11.54
CA ILE A 16 1.70 -3.22 12.20
C ILE A 16 2.17 -3.06 13.65
N ARG A 17 1.37 -3.56 14.60
CA ARG A 17 1.79 -3.63 16.01
C ARG A 17 2.59 -4.92 16.23
N LEU A 18 3.75 -4.79 16.84
CA LEU A 18 4.62 -5.90 17.19
C LEU A 18 4.80 -5.96 18.71
N SER A 19 4.80 -7.17 19.27
CA SER A 19 5.29 -7.42 20.61
C SER A 19 6.83 -7.44 20.64
N GLU A 20 7.43 -7.24 21.81
CA GLU A 20 8.89 -7.25 21.96
C GLU A 20 9.52 -8.57 21.48
N LYS A 21 8.84 -9.71 21.71
CA LYS A 21 9.29 -11.02 21.21
C LYS A 21 9.28 -11.10 19.68
N GLU A 22 8.30 -10.47 19.04
CA GLU A 22 8.21 -10.40 17.57
C GLU A 22 9.27 -9.46 17.00
N VAL A 23 9.62 -8.38 17.71
CA VAL A 23 10.70 -7.48 17.30
C VAL A 23 12.03 -8.23 17.21
N GLU A 24 12.41 -8.96 18.27
CA GLU A 24 13.65 -9.78 18.26
C GLU A 24 13.63 -10.82 17.13
N LYS A 25 12.50 -11.51 16.95
CA LYS A 25 12.33 -12.49 15.87
C LYS A 25 12.49 -11.84 14.50
N PHE A 26 11.78 -10.75 14.23
CA PHE A 26 11.80 -10.09 12.93
C PHE A 26 13.13 -9.41 12.65
N GLN A 27 13.86 -8.94 13.66
CA GLN A 27 15.22 -8.46 13.47
C GLN A 27 16.12 -9.53 12.85
N GLN A 28 16.04 -10.77 13.34
CA GLN A 28 16.82 -11.89 12.80
C GLN A 28 16.35 -12.29 11.39
N GLU A 29 15.04 -12.40 11.18
CA GLU A 29 14.47 -12.81 9.90
C GLU A 29 14.72 -11.78 8.80
N LEU A 30 14.45 -10.49 9.07
CA LEU A 30 14.73 -9.40 8.14
C LEU A 30 16.22 -9.27 7.85
N GLY A 31 17.07 -9.47 8.86
CA GLY A 31 18.52 -9.50 8.67
C GLY A 31 18.96 -10.57 7.66
N LYS A 32 18.38 -11.78 7.73
CA LYS A 32 18.65 -12.86 6.76
C LYS A 32 18.15 -12.52 5.36
N ILE A 33 16.96 -11.92 5.25
CA ILE A 33 16.40 -11.52 3.95
C ILE A 33 17.27 -10.44 3.31
N LEU A 34 17.67 -9.41 4.07
CA LEU A 34 18.53 -8.35 3.56
C LEU A 34 19.89 -8.89 3.12
N ALA A 35 20.51 -9.78 3.90
CA ALA A 35 21.75 -10.44 3.52
C ALA A 35 21.59 -11.29 2.23
N PHE A 36 20.43 -11.89 2.01
CA PHE A 36 20.13 -12.58 0.75
C PHE A 36 19.99 -11.61 -0.43
N VAL A 37 19.31 -10.48 -0.23
CA VAL A 37 19.11 -9.42 -1.23
C VAL A 37 20.43 -8.75 -1.60
N GLU A 38 21.38 -8.63 -0.67
CA GLU A 38 22.72 -8.07 -0.93
C GLU A 38 23.48 -8.78 -2.05
N LYS A 39 23.17 -10.06 -2.33
CA LYS A 39 23.75 -10.80 -3.47
C LYS A 39 23.44 -10.14 -4.82
N LEU A 40 22.37 -9.38 -4.93
CA LEU A 40 22.03 -8.66 -6.16
C LEU A 40 23.07 -7.58 -6.51
N ASN A 41 23.86 -7.11 -5.54
CA ASN A 41 24.93 -6.13 -5.76
C ASN A 41 26.14 -6.73 -6.50
N GLU A 42 26.25 -8.07 -6.58
CA GLU A 42 27.35 -8.74 -7.30
C GLU A 42 27.21 -8.61 -8.83
N VAL A 43 26.02 -8.24 -9.31
CA VAL A 43 25.73 -8.13 -10.74
C VAL A 43 25.78 -6.66 -11.17
N PRO A 44 26.63 -6.28 -12.14
CA PRO A 44 26.73 -4.90 -12.60
C PRO A 44 25.49 -4.47 -13.38
N THR A 45 24.87 -3.37 -12.95
CA THR A 45 23.63 -2.83 -13.55
C THR A 45 23.79 -1.43 -14.14
N SER A 46 25.03 -0.90 -14.23
CA SER A 46 25.30 0.48 -14.69
C SER A 46 24.93 0.77 -16.14
N GLN A 47 24.69 -0.27 -16.95
CA GLN A 47 24.36 -0.16 -18.38
C GLN A 47 22.94 -0.62 -18.71
N VAL A 48 22.10 -0.89 -17.70
CA VAL A 48 20.72 -1.33 -17.90
C VAL A 48 19.76 -0.36 -17.25
N GLU A 49 18.71 0.02 -17.98
CA GLU A 49 17.66 0.87 -17.45
C GLU A 49 16.75 0.07 -16.49
N PRO A 50 16.28 0.66 -15.38
CA PRO A 50 15.31 0.02 -14.51
C PRO A 50 14.02 -0.33 -15.25
N LEU A 51 13.53 -1.55 -15.04
CA LEU A 51 12.25 -1.98 -15.60
C LEU A 51 11.10 -1.28 -14.87
N THR A 52 10.34 -0.45 -15.59
CA THR A 52 9.15 0.24 -15.07
C THR A 52 7.88 -0.25 -15.77
N GLY A 53 7.22 -1.26 -15.18
CA GLY A 53 5.99 -1.89 -15.72
C GLY A 53 6.21 -3.32 -16.23
N GLY A 54 5.15 -4.13 -16.23
CA GLY A 54 5.18 -5.54 -16.60
C GLY A 54 4.34 -5.85 -17.86
N ILE A 55 4.87 -6.74 -18.69
CA ILE A 55 4.29 -7.42 -19.88
C ILE A 55 3.95 -6.60 -21.14
N LEU A 56 4.17 -5.29 -21.21
CA LEU A 56 4.08 -4.56 -22.49
C LEU A 56 5.48 -4.39 -23.10
N ARG A 57 5.91 -5.41 -23.85
CA ARG A 57 7.22 -5.49 -24.54
C ARG A 57 7.40 -4.50 -25.70
N GLN A 58 6.48 -3.56 -25.91
CA GLN A 58 6.64 -2.53 -26.93
C GLN A 58 6.75 -1.17 -26.24
N ALA A 59 8.00 -0.77 -26.00
CA ALA A 59 8.43 0.49 -25.41
C ALA A 59 8.01 1.75 -26.20
N GLN A 60 7.16 1.63 -27.22
CA GLN A 60 6.75 2.76 -28.05
C GLN A 60 5.52 3.50 -27.50
N ASP A 61 4.69 2.84 -26.69
CA ASP A 61 3.45 3.43 -26.17
C ASP A 61 3.37 3.33 -24.64
N ARG A 62 4.33 3.92 -23.93
CA ARG A 62 4.12 4.35 -22.53
C ARG A 62 3.15 5.54 -22.52
N LEU A 63 1.96 5.34 -23.05
CA LEU A 63 0.93 6.36 -23.09
C LEU A 63 0.37 6.50 -21.68
N SER A 64 0.34 7.74 -21.19
CA SER A 64 -0.49 8.07 -20.04
C SER A 64 -1.92 7.65 -20.36
N VAL A 65 -2.41 6.61 -19.71
CA VAL A 65 -3.80 6.20 -19.84
C VAL A 65 -4.66 7.27 -19.17
N THR A 66 -5.37 8.05 -19.98
CA THR A 66 -6.27 9.09 -19.50
C THR A 66 -7.70 8.60 -19.52
N ARG A 67 -8.50 9.14 -18.60
CA ARG A 67 -9.96 8.99 -18.58
C ARG A 67 -10.56 10.30 -19.06
N SER A 68 -11.51 10.26 -19.99
CA SER A 68 -12.27 11.45 -20.42
C SER A 68 -13.01 12.07 -19.23
N ASP A 69 -13.06 13.40 -19.18
CA ASP A 69 -13.79 14.14 -18.15
C ASP A 69 -15.26 14.31 -18.52
N GLU A 70 -15.96 13.17 -18.60
CA GLU A 70 -17.38 13.10 -18.88
C GLU A 70 -18.12 12.56 -17.65
N GLU A 71 -19.43 12.85 -17.56
CA GLU A 71 -20.26 12.25 -16.54
C GLU A 71 -20.25 10.71 -16.70
N PRO A 72 -20.04 9.95 -15.62
CA PRO A 72 -20.04 8.51 -15.73
C PRO A 72 -21.43 8.00 -16.09
N SER A 73 -21.50 7.13 -17.09
CA SER A 73 -22.75 6.53 -17.56
C SER A 73 -22.78 5.03 -17.28
N GLY A 74 -23.98 4.42 -17.38
CA GLY A 74 -24.14 2.97 -17.26
C GLY A 74 -23.85 2.45 -15.84
N GLU A 75 -22.95 1.47 -15.72
CA GLU A 75 -22.60 0.89 -14.41
C GLU A 75 -21.95 1.91 -13.46
N HIS A 76 -21.19 2.87 -14.00
CA HIS A 76 -20.53 3.87 -13.16
C HIS A 76 -21.50 4.92 -12.59
N GLU A 77 -22.63 5.15 -13.26
CA GLU A 77 -23.72 5.96 -12.72
C GLU A 77 -24.36 5.27 -11.51
N ARG A 78 -24.57 3.95 -11.61
CA ARG A 78 -25.11 3.15 -10.50
C ARG A 78 -24.24 3.22 -9.25
N LEU A 79 -22.91 3.26 -9.39
CA LEU A 79 -21.97 3.40 -8.27
C LEU A 79 -22.19 4.67 -7.43
N ARG A 80 -22.92 5.67 -7.94
CA ARG A 80 -23.28 6.89 -7.23
C ARG A 80 -24.68 6.85 -6.60
N SER A 81 -25.40 5.73 -6.72
CA SER A 81 -26.72 5.58 -6.12
C SER A 81 -26.63 5.57 -4.60
N GLU A 82 -27.68 6.06 -3.93
CA GLU A 82 -27.76 6.02 -2.47
C GLU A 82 -27.76 4.57 -1.95
N GLU A 83 -28.33 3.64 -2.73
CA GLU A 83 -28.31 2.21 -2.42
C GLU A 83 -26.89 1.65 -2.28
N ILE A 84 -25.99 1.98 -3.22
CA ILE A 84 -24.60 1.51 -3.15
C ILE A 84 -23.83 2.21 -2.04
N ARG A 85 -24.09 3.50 -1.82
CA ARG A 85 -23.51 4.23 -0.68
C ARG A 85 -23.88 3.56 0.65
N GLU A 86 -25.16 3.24 0.84
CA GLU A 86 -25.63 2.57 2.06
C GLU A 86 -25.02 1.17 2.21
N ASP A 87 -24.92 0.40 1.14
CA ASP A 87 -24.28 -0.94 1.17
C ASP A 87 -22.79 -0.86 1.53
N LEU A 88 -22.07 0.14 1.00
CA LEU A 88 -20.67 0.37 1.33
C LEU A 88 -20.47 0.73 2.82
N VAL A 89 -21.31 1.62 3.36
CA VAL A 89 -21.23 2.01 4.77
C VAL A 89 -21.58 0.83 5.67
N ARG A 90 -22.59 0.02 5.30
CA ARG A 90 -23.00 -1.18 6.06
C ARG A 90 -21.88 -2.21 6.20
N LYS A 91 -20.92 -2.25 5.28
CA LYS A 91 -19.76 -3.15 5.33
C LYS A 91 -18.66 -2.65 6.27
N ALA A 92 -18.74 -1.43 6.77
CA ALA A 92 -17.76 -0.91 7.70
C ALA A 92 -17.92 -1.53 9.11
N PRO A 93 -16.82 -1.76 9.86
CA PRO A 93 -16.89 -2.32 11.21
C PRO A 93 -17.70 -1.47 12.20
N GLU A 94 -17.57 -0.14 12.11
CA GLU A 94 -18.33 0.82 12.91
C GLU A 94 -18.93 1.89 11.99
N GLN A 95 -20.16 2.29 12.27
CA GLN A 95 -20.90 3.28 11.48
C GLN A 95 -21.76 4.17 12.37
N GLU A 96 -21.94 5.42 11.96
CA GLU A 96 -22.77 6.40 12.66
C GLU A 96 -23.33 7.42 11.66
N ALA A 97 -24.65 7.67 11.72
CA ALA A 97 -25.34 8.67 10.89
C ALA A 97 -25.02 8.61 9.37
N GLY A 98 -24.82 7.42 8.81
CA GLY A 98 -24.49 7.23 7.38
C GLY A 98 -23.01 7.43 7.02
N PHE A 99 -22.13 7.44 8.02
CA PHE A 99 -20.68 7.55 7.85
C PHE A 99 -19.95 6.37 8.49
N VAL A 100 -18.75 6.07 7.98
CA VAL A 100 -17.80 5.16 8.62
C VAL A 100 -17.28 5.84 9.88
N LYS A 101 -17.51 5.21 11.03
CA LYS A 101 -17.07 5.73 12.32
C LYS A 101 -15.62 5.30 12.58
N VAL A 102 -14.78 6.27 12.90
CA VAL A 102 -13.39 6.05 13.30
C VAL A 102 -13.09 6.78 14.60
N LYS A 103 -12.03 6.37 15.29
CA LYS A 103 -11.50 7.16 16.40
C LYS A 103 -11.06 8.53 15.88
N ALA A 104 -11.25 9.56 16.70
CA ALA A 104 -10.84 10.91 16.36
C ALA A 104 -9.34 10.93 15.99
N VAL A 105 -9.03 11.56 14.85
CA VAL A 105 -7.67 11.59 14.28
C VAL A 105 -6.78 12.58 15.04
N PHE A 106 -7.38 13.64 15.57
CA PHE A 106 -6.72 14.63 16.42
C PHE A 106 -7.41 14.62 17.78
N GLU A 107 -6.62 14.64 18.85
CA GLU A 107 -7.15 14.94 20.18
C GLU A 107 -7.64 16.40 20.16
N ARG A 108 -8.84 16.66 20.67
CA ARG A 108 -9.28 18.05 20.93
C ARG A 108 -8.41 18.57 22.07
N GLU A 109 -7.58 19.56 21.77
CA GLU A 109 -6.95 20.41 22.79
C GLU A 109 -8.01 21.08 23.69
#